data_AF-A0ABD7Z5Y6-F1
#
_entry.id   AF-A0ABD7Z5Y6-F1
#
_cell.length_a   1.000
_cell.length_b   1.000
_cell.length_c   1.000
_cell.angle_alpha   90.00
_cell.angle_beta   90.00
_cell.angle_gamma   90.00
#
_symmetry.space_group_name_H-M   'P 1'
#
loop_
_entity.id
_entity.type
_entity.pdbx_description
1 polymer ?
#
loop_
_entity_poly.entity_id
_entity_poly.type
_entity_poly.pdbx_seq_one_letter_code
_entity_poly.pdbx_strand_id
1 'polypeptide(L)'
;MSSVWQSVALDSCVGGEISEAFYFHQGQVWLNNRCLAVKNHSVGTVFCEPDGNNNWLLTGRQIRDRNSNLCVDGSQGHLQLRPCSNDKSQQFH
;
A
#
# COMPACT_ATOMS: atom_id res chain seq x y z
N MET A 1 -19.74 -0.94 11.01
CA MET A 1 -19.98 -0.57 9.60
C MET A 1 -18.92 -1.28 8.77
N SER A 2 -19.28 -2.03 7.73
CA SER A 2 -18.29 -2.70 6.88
C SER A 2 -17.48 -1.66 6.11
N SER A 3 -16.16 -1.67 6.25
CA SER A 3 -15.28 -0.72 5.57
C SER A 3 -15.30 -0.97 4.05
N VAL A 4 -15.74 0.02 3.27
CA VAL A 4 -15.87 -0.11 1.81
C VAL A 4 -14.49 -0.17 1.18
N TRP A 5 -14.18 -1.24 0.45
CA TRP A 5 -12.94 -1.44 -0.30
C TRP A 5 -12.85 -0.48 -1.51
N GLN A 6 -11.66 0.07 -1.76
CA GLN A 6 -11.32 0.83 -2.96
C GLN A 6 -10.00 0.34 -3.54
N SER A 7 -9.96 0.06 -4.84
CA SER A 7 -8.72 -0.31 -5.53
C SER A 7 -7.81 0.90 -5.68
N VAL A 8 -6.49 0.68 -5.61
CA VAL A 8 -5.48 1.70 -5.90
C VAL A 8 -4.95 1.46 -7.31
N ALA A 9 -5.17 2.41 -8.21
CA ALA A 9 -4.54 2.44 -9.51
C ALA A 9 -3.20 3.18 -9.41
N LEU A 10 -2.23 2.78 -10.23
CA LEU A 10 -0.97 3.48 -10.39
C LEU A 10 -1.00 4.23 -11.71
N ASP A 11 -0.72 5.53 -11.64
CA ASP A 11 -0.57 6.40 -12.80
C ASP A 11 0.81 7.08 -12.78
N SER A 12 1.16 7.71 -13.88
CA SER A 12 2.35 8.54 -14.02
C SER A 12 2.31 9.72 -13.03
N CYS A 13 3.40 9.88 -12.27
CA CYS A 13 3.54 11.03 -11.38
C CYS A 13 3.60 12.33 -12.21
N VAL A 14 2.60 13.20 -12.05
CA VAL A 14 2.60 14.53 -12.68
C VAL A 14 3.46 15.46 -11.81
N GLY A 15 4.59 15.94 -12.37
CA GLY A 15 5.55 16.76 -11.62
C GLY A 15 4.93 18.08 -11.15
N GLY A 16 4.58 18.16 -9.85
CA GLY A 16 4.15 19.42 -9.22
C GLY A 16 3.03 19.27 -8.19
N GLU A 17 2.19 18.22 -8.28
CA GLU A 17 1.11 17.99 -7.32
C GLU A 17 1.29 16.64 -6.61
N ILE A 18 1.71 16.70 -5.34
CA ILE A 18 1.68 15.55 -4.43
C ILE A 18 0.24 15.43 -3.92
N SER A 19 -0.69 14.99 -4.77
CA SER A 19 -2.08 14.70 -4.36
C SER A 19 -2.26 13.29 -3.78
N GLU A 20 -1.22 12.44 -3.88
CA GLU A 20 -1.30 10.98 -3.68
C GLU A 20 -0.22 10.45 -2.72
N ALA A 21 0.23 11.26 -1.76
CA ALA A 21 1.20 10.81 -0.78
C ALA A 21 0.61 9.76 0.17
N PHE A 22 1.35 8.66 0.33
CA PHE A 22 1.09 7.69 1.37
C PHE A 22 1.95 8.00 2.60
N TYR A 23 1.35 7.99 3.79
CA TYR A 23 2.06 8.23 5.04
C TYR A 23 2.18 6.94 5.85
N PHE A 24 3.43 6.55 6.17
CA PHE A 24 3.69 5.37 7.00
C PHE A 24 3.79 5.77 8.48
N HIS A 25 2.94 5.19 9.33
CA HIS A 25 2.99 5.41 10.78
C HIS A 25 2.56 4.17 11.54
N GLN A 26 3.42 3.70 12.46
CA GLN A 26 3.14 2.59 13.37
C GLN A 26 2.58 1.34 12.68
N GLY A 27 3.10 1.02 11.49
CA GLY A 27 2.66 -0.15 10.71
C GLY A 27 1.43 0.10 9.84
N GLN A 28 0.84 1.29 9.84
CA GLN A 28 -0.23 1.66 8.91
C GLN A 28 0.32 2.52 7.77
N VAL A 29 -0.28 2.37 6.59
CA VAL A 29 -0.01 3.21 5.42
C VAL A 29 -1.28 4.00 5.11
N TRP A 30 -1.25 5.30 5.30
CA TRP A 30 -2.38 6.21 5.19
C TRP A 30 -2.41 6.90 3.84
N LEU A 31 -3.60 7.03 3.26
CA LEU A 31 -3.92 7.86 2.11
C LEU A 31 -5.15 8.68 2.46
N ASN A 32 -4.98 9.96 2.79
CA ASN A 32 -6.03 10.81 3.34
C ASN A 32 -6.70 10.17 4.58
N ASN A 33 -8.00 9.91 4.53
CA ASN A 33 -8.77 9.25 5.60
C ASN A 33 -8.89 7.72 5.43
N ARG A 34 -8.06 7.14 4.57
CA ARG A 34 -8.07 5.71 4.23
C ARG A 34 -6.73 5.07 4.51
N CYS A 35 -6.74 3.76 4.74
CA CYS A 35 -5.56 2.98 5.04
C CYS A 35 -5.39 1.89 3.99
N LEU A 36 -4.15 1.64 3.59
CA LEU A 36 -3.77 0.56 2.71
C LEU A 36 -4.10 -0.79 3.36
N ALA A 37 -4.72 -1.70 2.63
CA ALA A 37 -5.16 -3.00 3.10
C ALA A 37 -4.99 -4.07 2.02
N VAL A 38 -5.07 -5.33 2.45
CA VAL A 38 -4.93 -6.50 1.58
C VAL A 38 -6.26 -7.25 1.52
N LYS A 39 -6.68 -7.62 0.30
CA LYS A 39 -7.81 -8.51 0.06
C LYS A 39 -7.46 -9.43 -1.11
N ASN A 40 -7.38 -10.74 -0.88
CA ASN A 40 -7.06 -11.74 -1.90
C ASN A 40 -5.78 -11.42 -2.71
N HIS A 41 -4.69 -11.02 -2.04
CA HIS A 41 -3.42 -10.54 -2.64
C HIS A 41 -3.49 -9.23 -3.41
N SER A 42 -4.67 -8.67 -3.65
CA SER A 42 -4.81 -7.29 -4.12
C SER A 42 -4.59 -6.31 -2.97
N VAL A 43 -3.90 -5.22 -3.26
CA VAL A 43 -3.66 -4.13 -2.32
C VAL A 43 -4.54 -2.96 -2.73
N GLY A 44 -5.29 -2.44 -1.77
CA GLY A 44 -6.25 -1.35 -1.97
C GLY A 44 -6.34 -0.52 -0.71
N THR A 45 -7.38 0.30 -0.59
CA THR A 45 -7.63 1.09 0.61
C THR A 45 -9.01 0.81 1.20
N VAL A 46 -9.08 0.96 2.52
CA VAL A 46 -10.28 0.86 3.35
C VAL A 46 -10.33 2.08 4.27
N PHE A 47 -11.46 2.37 4.92
CA PHE A 47 -11.43 3.32 6.03
C PHE A 47 -10.47 2.81 7.12
N CYS A 48 -9.65 3.71 7.65
CA CYS A 48 -8.72 3.38 8.72
C CYS A 48 -9.50 2.94 9.96
N GLU A 49 -9.15 1.77 10.49
CA GLU A 49 -9.65 1.29 11.78
C GLU A 49 -8.59 1.55 12.86
N PRO A 50 -8.98 1.96 14.08
CA PRO A 50 -8.07 2.18 15.21
C PRO A 50 -7.22 0.95 15.55
N ASP A 51 -7.72 -0.23 15.20
CA ASP A 51 -7.31 -1.55 15.64
C ASP A 51 -6.05 -2.08 14.93
N GLY A 52 -5.59 -1.41 13.86
CA GLY A 52 -4.28 -1.73 13.26
C GLY A 52 -4.20 -3.01 12.43
N ASN A 53 -5.32 -3.57 11.97
CA ASN A 53 -5.33 -4.83 11.19
C ASN A 53 -4.66 -4.78 9.80
N ASN A 54 -4.10 -3.64 9.40
CA ASN A 54 -3.28 -3.48 8.20
C ASN A 54 -1.84 -3.25 8.62
N ASN A 55 -1.10 -4.33 8.82
CA ASN A 55 0.18 -4.33 9.51
C ASN A 55 1.33 -4.40 8.50
N TRP A 56 1.80 -3.23 8.11
CA TRP A 56 2.85 -3.03 7.13
C TRP A 56 4.22 -2.89 7.80
N LEU A 57 5.26 -3.21 7.05
CA LEU A 57 6.65 -2.95 7.41
C LEU A 57 7.30 -2.15 6.29
N LEU A 58 7.85 -0.99 6.62
CA LEU A 58 8.70 -0.23 5.73
C LEU A 58 10.15 -0.71 5.91
N THR A 59 10.70 -1.38 4.91
CA THR A 59 12.09 -1.86 4.90
C THR A 59 12.83 -1.21 3.74
N GLY A 60 13.64 -0.19 4.04
CA GLY A 60 14.25 0.64 3.01
C GLY A 60 13.17 1.32 2.17
N ARG A 61 13.11 0.99 0.88
CA ARG A 61 12.10 1.49 -0.07
C ARG A 61 10.96 0.49 -0.34
N GLN A 62 10.86 -0.59 0.42
CA GLN A 62 9.83 -1.61 0.23
C GLN A 62 8.75 -1.53 1.31
N ILE A 63 7.50 -1.66 0.89
CA ILE A 63 6.36 -1.87 1.78
C ILE A 63 6.06 -3.37 1.81
N ARG A 64 6.09 -3.98 2.99
CA ARG A 64 5.86 -5.42 3.18
C ARG A 64 4.64 -5.67 4.05
N ASP A 65 3.82 -6.63 3.67
CA ASP A 65 2.76 -7.13 4.53
C ASP A 65 3.35 -8.07 5.58
N ARG A 66 3.17 -7.76 6.87
CA ARG A 66 3.73 -8.56 7.97
C ARG A 66 3.08 -9.93 8.09
N ASN A 67 1.85 -10.09 7.61
CA ASN A 67 1.10 -11.34 7.74
C ASN A 67 1.60 -12.40 6.75
N SER A 68 1.91 -12.00 5.52
CA SER A 68 2.37 -12.89 4.45
C SER A 68 3.87 -12.82 4.17
N ASN A 69 4.57 -11.82 4.71
CA ASN A 69 5.95 -11.46 4.34
C ASN A 69 6.15 -11.16 2.84
N LEU A 70 5.07 -10.85 2.12
CA LEU A 70 5.11 -10.43 0.72
C LEU A 70 5.31 -8.91 0.62
N CYS A 71 5.82 -8.48 -0.52
CA CYS A 71 6.05 -7.07 -0.83
C CYS A 71 4.93 -6.51 -1.71
N VAL A 72 4.62 -5.23 -1.52
CA VAL A 72 3.77 -4.48 -2.44
C VAL A 72 4.50 -4.32 -3.77
N ASP A 73 3.82 -4.65 -4.86
CA ASP A 73 4.30 -4.56 -6.22
C ASP A 73 3.31 -3.79 -7.10
N GLY A 74 3.83 -2.84 -7.88
CA GLY A 74 3.07 -1.98 -8.78
C GLY A 74 3.21 -2.29 -10.28
N SER A 75 3.81 -3.42 -10.66
CA SER A 75 4.22 -3.69 -12.06
C SER A 75 3.07 -3.76 -13.06
N GLN A 76 1.83 -3.94 -12.61
CA GLN A 76 0.65 -4.15 -13.45
C GLN A 76 -0.36 -2.99 -13.42
N GLY A 77 0.09 -1.77 -13.07
CA GLY A 77 -0.77 -0.59 -12.99
C GLY A 77 -1.74 -0.60 -11.79
N HIS A 78 -1.62 -1.59 -10.92
CA HIS A 78 -2.36 -1.70 -9.66
C HIS A 78 -1.45 -2.35 -8.61
N LEU A 79 -1.74 -2.11 -7.34
CA LEU A 79 -0.97 -2.66 -6.24
C LEU A 79 -1.42 -4.09 -5.90
N GLN A 80 -0.45 -4.98 -5.71
CA GLN A 80 -0.66 -6.37 -5.33
C GLN A 80 0.49 -6.88 -4.47
N LEU A 81 0.27 -7.96 -3.73
CA LEU A 81 1.32 -8.65 -2.99
C LEU A 81 2.05 -9.65 -3.89
N ARG A 82 3.38 -9.58 -3.91
CA ARG A 82 4.26 -10.52 -4.62
C ARG A 82 5.45 -10.91 -3.76
N PRO A 83 6.16 -12.01 -4.11
CA PRO A 83 7.44 -12.31 -3.51
C PRO A 83 8.36 -11.09 -3.58
N CYS A 84 9.01 -10.80 -2.46
CA CYS A 84 9.91 -9.66 -2.35
C CYS A 84 11.10 -9.79 -3.29
N SER A 85 11.33 -8.78 -4.12
CA SER A 85 12.45 -8.66 -5.04
C SER A 85 13.00 -7.23 -5.02
N ASN A 86 14.18 -7.03 -5.60
CA ASN A 86 14.75 -5.68 -5.77
C ASN A 86 14.24 -4.98 -7.05
N ASP A 87 13.13 -5.46 -7.62
CA ASP A 87 12.57 -4.88 -8.82
C ASP A 87 12.06 -3.46 -8.56
N LYS A 88 12.21 -2.58 -9.55
CA LYS A 88 11.78 -1.18 -9.45
C LYS A 88 10.29 -1.04 -9.10
N SER A 89 9.46 -2.00 -9.52
CA SER A 89 8.02 -2.03 -9.20
C SER A 89 7.71 -2.24 -7.71
N GLN A 90 8.69 -2.63 -6.90
CA GLN A 90 8.57 -2.81 -5.44
C GLN A 90 9.35 -1.75 -4.66
N GLN A 91 9.95 -0.75 -5.33
CA GLN A 91 10.70 0.33 -4.69
C GLN A 91 9.88 1.62 -4.74
N PHE A 92 9.41 2.06 -3.59
CA PHE A 92 8.60 3.26 -3.41
C PHE A 92 9.46 4.41 -2.86
N HIS A 93 9.12 5.63 -3.23
CA HIS A 93 9.80 6.86 -2.84
C HIS A 93 8.98 7.65 -1.83
#